data_AF-A0A7S2ZQZ9-F1
#
_entry.id   AF-A0A7S2ZQZ9-F1
#
_cell.length_a   1.000
_cell.length_b   1.000
_cell.length_c   1.000
_cell.angle_alpha   90.00
_cell.angle_beta   90.00
_cell.angle_gamma   90.00
#
_symmetry.space_group_name_H-M   'P 1'
#
loop_
_entity.id
_entity.type
_entity.pdbx_description
1 polymer ?
#
loop_
_entity_poly.entity_id
_entity_poly.type
_entity_poly.pdbx_seq_one_letter_code
_entity_poly.pdbx_strand_id
1 'polypeptide(L)'
;MSNQRNLLNFTTRGVILYQCNQREEKKEKRKYKSALIKIQAPQPRAYDGKRDALQITTFLNNLRTYFKLARLSEDDDEYKVNLAEGYLTGDASYWWSLLPEHQRPTTYDGFG
;
A
#
# COMPACT_ATOMS: atom_id res chain seq x y z
N MET A 1 -29.85 35.72 45.79
CA MET A 1 -28.50 35.87 45.20
C MET A 1 -28.02 34.53 44.65
N SER A 2 -28.59 34.05 43.55
CA SER A 2 -28.24 32.75 42.99
C SER A 2 -28.24 32.82 41.47
N ASN A 3 -27.09 33.10 40.85
CA ASN A 3 -26.83 32.68 39.46
C ASN A 3 -25.38 32.90 38.99
N GLN A 4 -24.38 32.35 39.68
CA GLN A 4 -23.00 32.30 39.12
C GLN A 4 -22.42 30.89 39.02
N ARG A 5 -22.97 29.89 39.73
CA ARG A 5 -22.49 28.50 39.66
C ARG A 5 -22.95 27.74 38.41
N ASN A 6 -24.10 28.10 37.84
CA ASN A 6 -24.67 27.43 36.66
C ASN A 6 -23.94 27.80 35.36
N LEU A 7 -23.34 29.00 35.28
CA LEU A 7 -22.58 29.46 34.11
C LEU A 7 -21.18 28.83 34.07
N LEU A 8 -20.54 28.58 35.22
CA LEU A 8 -19.24 27.89 35.26
C LEU A 8 -19.36 26.44 34.77
N ASN A 9 -20.42 25.73 35.16
CA ASN A 9 -20.63 24.32 34.79
C ASN A 9 -20.89 24.12 33.28
N PHE A 10 -21.51 25.11 32.63
CA PHE A 10 -21.77 25.11 31.19
C PHE A 10 -20.47 25.32 30.40
N THR A 11 -19.65 26.28 30.83
CA THR A 11 -18.35 26.59 30.22
C THR A 11 -17.35 25.46 30.43
N THR A 12 -17.27 24.89 31.65
CA THR A 12 -16.35 23.80 31.96
C THR A 12 -16.69 22.53 31.16
N ARG A 13 -17.97 22.17 31.02
CA ARG A 13 -18.38 21.03 30.16
C ARG A 13 -18.06 21.28 28.69
N GLY A 14 -18.30 22.48 28.17
CA GLY A 14 -17.96 22.84 26.79
C GLY A 14 -16.45 22.73 26.51
N VAL A 15 -15.62 23.19 27.45
CA VAL A 15 -14.15 23.10 27.35
C VAL A 15 -13.67 21.65 27.41
N ILE A 16 -14.25 20.81 28.28
CA ILE A 16 -13.87 19.39 28.38
C ILE A 16 -14.22 18.64 27.09
N LEU A 17 -15.42 18.85 26.53
CA LEU A 17 -15.84 18.21 25.28
C LEU A 17 -14.97 18.63 24.11
N TYR A 18 -14.64 19.92 24.00
CA TYR A 18 -13.71 20.42 22.98
C TYR A 18 -12.33 19.78 23.13
N GLN A 19 -11.77 19.77 24.34
CA GLN A 19 -10.46 19.14 24.59
C GLN A 19 -10.47 17.62 24.36
N CYS A 20 -11.59 16.94 24.63
CA CYS A 20 -11.76 15.51 24.37
C CYS A 20 -11.76 15.25 22.86
N ASN A 21 -12.54 16.03 22.09
CA ASN A 21 -12.55 15.95 20.63
C ASN A 21 -11.16 16.22 20.03
N GLN A 22 -10.47 17.26 20.53
CA GLN A 22 -9.09 17.57 20.11
C GLN A 22 -8.08 16.46 20.46
N ARG A 23 -8.31 15.68 21.53
CA ARG A 23 -7.47 14.52 21.88
C ARG A 23 -7.76 13.32 20.98
N GLU A 24 -9.01 13.06 20.66
CA GLU A 24 -9.40 11.98 19.73
C GLU A 24 -8.87 12.26 18.32
N GLU A 25 -9.04 13.48 17.80
CA GLU A 25 -8.44 13.89 16.51
C GLU A 25 -6.91 13.74 16.50
N LYS A 26 -6.23 14.05 17.62
CA LYS A 26 -4.78 13.85 17.74
C LYS A 26 -4.39 12.37 17.80
N LYS A 27 -5.18 11.52 18.47
CA LYS A 27 -4.97 10.06 18.48
C LYS A 27 -5.17 9.48 17.08
N GLU A 28 -6.18 9.94 16.36
CA GLU A 28 -6.44 9.55 14.98
C GLU A 28 -5.32 10.01 14.05
N LYS A 29 -4.89 11.28 14.12
CA LYS A 29 -3.73 11.78 13.37
C LYS A 29 -2.44 11.01 13.70
N ARG A 30 -2.23 10.59 14.96
CA ARG A 30 -1.11 9.71 15.36
C ARG A 30 -1.26 8.28 14.84
N LYS A 31 -2.48 7.74 14.74
CA LYS A 31 -2.79 6.45 14.11
C LYS A 31 -2.47 6.48 12.61
N TYR A 32 -2.87 7.53 11.90
CA TYR A 32 -2.48 7.75 10.49
C TYR A 32 -0.97 7.99 10.34
N LYS A 33 -0.33 8.72 11.26
CA LYS A 33 1.13 8.96 11.23
C LYS A 33 1.97 7.72 11.56
N SER A 34 1.49 6.83 12.43
CA SER A 34 2.15 5.56 12.74
C SER A 34 1.91 4.50 11.65
N ALA A 35 0.74 4.52 11.00
CA ALA A 35 0.51 3.77 9.75
C ALA A 35 1.38 4.29 8.59
N LEU A 36 1.90 5.51 8.67
CA LEU A 36 2.84 6.11 7.72
C LEU A 36 4.31 5.74 7.99
N ILE A 37 4.65 5.05 9.09
CA ILE A 37 5.89 4.25 9.14
C ILE A 37 5.61 2.97 8.34
N LYS A 38 5.32 3.16 7.05
CA LYS A 38 5.33 2.11 6.05
C LYS A 38 6.78 1.69 5.97
N ILE A 39 7.11 0.50 6.45
CA ILE A 39 8.34 -0.18 6.07
C ILE A 39 8.39 -0.07 4.56
N GLN A 40 9.33 0.72 4.04
CA GLN A 40 9.45 0.92 2.61
C GLN A 40 9.86 -0.45 2.06
N ALA A 41 8.90 -1.15 1.46
CA ALA A 41 9.13 -2.50 0.97
C ALA A 41 10.35 -2.44 0.04
N PRO A 42 11.38 -3.29 0.26
CA PRO A 42 12.57 -3.27 -0.56
C PRO A 42 12.16 -3.48 -2.01
N GLN A 43 12.58 -2.56 -2.89
CA GLN A 43 12.18 -2.63 -4.30
C GLN A 43 12.77 -3.89 -4.93
N PRO A 44 11.95 -4.66 -5.68
CA PRO A 44 12.42 -5.86 -6.35
C PRO A 44 13.41 -5.49 -7.47
N ARG A 45 14.34 -6.41 -7.75
CA ARG A 45 15.30 -6.26 -8.83
C ARG A 45 14.61 -6.47 -10.18
N ALA A 46 14.90 -5.63 -11.17
CA ALA A 46 14.42 -5.81 -12.52
C ALA A 46 14.98 -7.09 -13.18
N TYR A 47 14.21 -7.65 -14.11
CA TYR A 47 14.58 -8.86 -14.87
C TYR A 47 14.78 -8.53 -16.34
N ASP A 48 15.88 -9.03 -16.93
CA ASP A 48 16.34 -8.66 -18.28
C ASP A 48 15.92 -9.64 -19.39
N GLY A 49 15.35 -10.79 -19.02
CA GLY A 49 14.95 -11.84 -19.96
C GLY A 49 15.92 -13.02 -20.07
N LYS A 50 16.94 -13.11 -19.20
CA LYS A 50 17.86 -14.26 -19.18
C LYS A 50 17.13 -15.58 -18.98
N ARG A 51 17.38 -16.53 -19.89
CA ARG A 51 16.85 -17.91 -19.86
C ARG A 51 17.51 -18.78 -18.77
N ASP A 52 17.39 -18.34 -17.53
CA ASP A 52 17.86 -19.00 -16.34
C ASP A 52 16.68 -19.16 -15.37
N ALA A 53 16.27 -20.41 -15.15
CA ALA A 53 15.14 -20.75 -14.31
C ALA A 53 15.29 -20.22 -12.88
N LEU A 54 16.53 -20.16 -12.36
CA LEU A 54 16.78 -19.65 -11.01
C LEU A 54 16.53 -18.15 -10.93
N GLN A 55 16.94 -17.39 -11.95
CA GLN A 55 16.73 -15.94 -12.00
C GLN A 55 15.25 -15.60 -12.14
N ILE A 56 14.51 -16.32 -13.00
CA ILE A 56 13.06 -16.15 -13.17
C ILE A 56 12.34 -16.44 -11.86
N THR A 57 12.63 -17.57 -11.22
CA THR A 57 12.00 -17.96 -9.94
C THR A 57 12.30 -16.95 -8.85
N THR A 58 13.54 -16.48 -8.76
CA THR A 58 13.96 -15.46 -7.78
C THR A 58 13.23 -14.15 -8.01
N PHE A 59 13.10 -13.71 -9.27
CA PHE A 59 12.38 -12.50 -9.65
C PHE A 59 10.90 -12.57 -9.25
N LEU A 60 10.19 -13.65 -9.60
CA LEU A 60 8.78 -13.85 -9.26
C LEU A 60 8.54 -13.89 -7.75
N ASN A 61 9.45 -14.52 -7.00
CA ASN A 61 9.38 -14.57 -5.54
C ASN A 61 9.64 -13.19 -4.90
N ASN A 62 10.55 -12.39 -5.46
CA ASN A 62 10.82 -11.03 -4.99
C ASN A 62 9.60 -10.13 -5.18
N LEU A 63 8.94 -10.19 -6.34
CA LEU A 63 7.69 -9.46 -6.61
C LEU A 63 6.56 -9.90 -5.68
N ARG A 64 6.36 -11.21 -5.49
CA ARG A 64 5.37 -11.74 -4.55
C ARG A 64 5.60 -11.25 -3.12
N THR A 65 6.86 -11.22 -2.69
CA THR A 65 7.25 -10.71 -1.36
C THR A 65 7.03 -9.21 -1.28
N TYR A 66 7.40 -8.47 -2.32
CA TYR A 66 7.18 -7.03 -2.41
C TYR A 66 5.70 -6.67 -2.27
N PHE A 67 4.80 -7.35 -3.00
CA PHE A 67 3.36 -7.11 -2.90
C PHE A 67 2.81 -7.37 -1.50
N LYS A 68 3.26 -8.43 -0.83
CA LYS A 68 2.91 -8.72 0.57
C LYS A 68 3.37 -7.61 1.52
N LEU A 69 4.60 -7.13 1.37
CA LEU A 69 5.16 -6.05 2.20
C LEU A 69 4.52 -4.69 1.90
N ALA A 70 4.16 -4.45 0.64
CA ALA A 70 3.44 -3.26 0.18
C ALA A 70 1.95 -3.29 0.55
N ARG A 71 1.44 -4.42 1.07
CA ARG A 71 0.03 -4.65 1.44
C ARG A 71 -0.94 -4.43 0.27
N LEU A 72 -0.55 -4.85 -0.93
CA LEU A 72 -1.48 -4.90 -2.07
C LEU A 72 -2.51 -6.01 -1.83
N SER A 73 -3.79 -5.70 -2.02
CA SER A 73 -4.88 -6.65 -1.77
C SER A 73 -4.94 -7.71 -2.88
N GLU A 74 -5.63 -8.83 -2.63
CA GLU A 74 -5.90 -9.83 -3.68
C GLU A 74 -6.75 -9.26 -4.81
N ASP A 75 -7.62 -8.29 -4.52
CA ASP A 75 -8.48 -7.62 -5.50
C ASP A 75 -7.70 -6.68 -6.46
N ASP A 76 -6.46 -6.31 -6.12
CA ASP A 76 -5.59 -5.43 -6.93
C ASP A 76 -4.77 -6.18 -7.99
N ASP A 77 -5.27 -7.31 -8.49
CA ASP A 77 -4.51 -8.24 -9.32
C ASP A 77 -4.05 -7.63 -10.67
N GLU A 78 -4.91 -6.88 -11.34
CA GLU A 78 -4.54 -6.13 -12.55
C GLU A 78 -3.42 -5.11 -12.26
N TYR A 79 -3.48 -4.44 -11.11
CA TYR A 79 -2.45 -3.49 -10.69
C TYR A 79 -1.12 -4.20 -10.41
N LYS A 80 -1.13 -5.40 -9.80
CA LYS A 80 0.09 -6.20 -9.59
C LYS A 80 0.73 -6.62 -10.91
N VAL A 81 -0.06 -7.03 -11.90
CA VAL A 81 0.44 -7.40 -13.24
C VAL A 81 1.10 -6.18 -13.89
N ASN A 82 0.41 -5.03 -13.91
CA ASN A 82 0.96 -3.78 -14.47
C ASN A 82 2.24 -3.33 -13.74
N LEU A 83 2.30 -3.51 -12.41
CA LEU A 83 3.48 -3.19 -11.63
C LEU A 83 4.63 -4.17 -11.90
N ALA A 84 4.34 -5.46 -12.02
CA ALA A 84 5.32 -6.50 -12.36
C ALA A 84 5.91 -6.28 -13.77
N GLU A 85 5.08 -5.90 -14.74
CA GLU A 85 5.51 -5.47 -16.08
C GLU A 85 6.54 -4.33 -15.99
N GLY A 86 6.33 -3.36 -15.10
CA GLY A 86 7.28 -2.26 -14.87
C GLY A 86 8.67 -2.69 -14.39
N TYR A 87 8.82 -3.91 -13.87
CA TYR A 87 10.11 -4.49 -13.50
C TYR A 87 10.71 -5.41 -14.58
N LEU A 88 10.04 -5.57 -15.71
CA LEU A 88 10.62 -6.21 -16.89
C LEU A 88 11.48 -5.22 -17.67
N THR A 89 12.63 -5.68 -18.14
CA THR A 89 13.59 -4.89 -18.90
C THR A 89 14.21 -5.74 -20.00
N GLY A 90 14.88 -5.10 -20.96
CA GLY A 90 15.60 -5.80 -22.01
C GLY A 90 14.69 -6.69 -22.87
N ASP A 91 15.08 -7.96 -23.02
CA ASP A 91 14.33 -8.91 -23.84
C ASP A 91 12.99 -9.27 -23.20
N ALA A 92 12.90 -9.27 -21.86
CA ALA A 92 11.66 -9.61 -21.16
C ALA A 92 10.54 -8.58 -21.42
N SER A 93 10.85 -7.28 -21.40
CA SER A 93 9.85 -6.25 -21.70
C SER A 93 9.43 -6.28 -23.16
N TYR A 94 10.35 -6.64 -24.07
CA TYR A 94 10.03 -6.84 -25.48
C TYR A 94 9.06 -8.01 -25.68
N TRP A 95 9.32 -9.17 -25.07
CA TRP A 95 8.40 -10.32 -25.17
C TRP A 95 7.02 -10.01 -24.59
N TRP A 96 6.96 -9.30 -23.48
CA TRP A 96 5.69 -8.87 -22.89
C TRP A 96 4.90 -7.95 -23.81
N SER A 97 5.59 -7.03 -24.50
CA SER A 97 4.97 -6.11 -25.47
C SER A 97 4.41 -6.82 -26.70
N LEU A 98 4.97 -7.98 -27.07
CA LEU A 98 4.49 -8.77 -28.20
C LEU A 98 3.22 -9.58 -27.86
N LEU A 99 2.87 -9.73 -26.58
CA LEU A 99 1.68 -10.45 -26.18
C LEU A 99 0.42 -9.64 -26.51
N PRO A 100 -0.52 -10.21 -27.28
CA PRO A 100 -1.82 -9.61 -27.51
C PRO A 100 -2.58 -9.40 -26.19
N GLU A 101 -3.39 -8.35 -26.11
CA GLU A 101 -4.14 -7.99 -24.90
C GLU A 101 -5.00 -9.16 -24.36
N HIS A 102 -5.64 -9.93 -25.24
CA HIS A 102 -6.45 -11.10 -24.86
C HIS A 102 -5.64 -12.27 -24.26
N GLN A 103 -4.31 -12.26 -24.41
CA GLN A 103 -3.41 -13.27 -23.83
C GLN A 103 -2.71 -12.75 -22.56
N ARG A 104 -2.92 -11.48 -22.20
CA ARG A 104 -2.34 -10.93 -20.98
C ARG A 104 -3.09 -11.49 -19.78
N PRO A 105 -2.40 -12.05 -18.79
CA PRO A 105 -3.04 -12.52 -17.58
C PRO A 105 -3.59 -11.34 -16.80
N THR A 106 -4.81 -11.49 -16.28
CA THR A 106 -5.43 -10.49 -15.40
C THR A 106 -5.04 -10.70 -13.93
N THR A 107 -4.44 -11.84 -13.61
CA THR A 107 -4.02 -12.23 -12.26
C THR A 107 -2.51 -12.41 -12.19
N TYR A 108 -1.92 -12.12 -11.04
CA TYR A 108 -0.47 -12.26 -10.88
C TYR A 108 -0.01 -13.73 -10.94
N ASP A 109 -0.85 -14.68 -10.55
CA ASP A 109 -0.49 -16.11 -10.67
C ASP A 109 -0.45 -16.58 -12.13
N GLY A 110 -1.10 -15.88 -13.07
CA GLY A 110 -0.97 -16.13 -14.50
C GLY A 110 0.23 -15.44 -15.15
N PHE A 111 0.93 -14.56 -14.42
CA PHE A 111 2.10 -13.81 -14.91
C PHE A 111 3.40 -14.63 -14.88
N GLY A 112 3.55 -15.54 -13.90
CA GLY A 112 4.75 -16.35 -13.69
C GLY A 112 4.62 -17.78 -14.23
#